data_AF-A0A969NUP6-F1
#
_entry.id   AF-A0A969NUP6-F1
#
_cell.length_a   1.000
_cell.length_b   1.000
_cell.length_c   1.000
_cell.angle_alpha   90.00
_cell.angle_beta   90.00
_cell.angle_gamma   90.00
#
_symmetry.space_group_name_H-M   'P 1'
#
loop_
_entity.id
_entity.type
_entity.pdbx_description
1 polymer ?
#
loop_
_entity_poly.entity_id
_entity_poly.type
_entity_poly.pdbx_seq_one_letter_code
_entity_poly.pdbx_strand_id
1 'polypeptide(L)'
;MNLPPDRAATLRNAYRICNPEPLMGQDIEKYYVDLSSVRNTETIQNITTKLAFLEPAEFCTILFTGHRGCGKSTELRKIEKQLKSEYYIVYYQQSLKIKQKLAIAMVLVLL
;
A
#
# COMPACT_ATOMS: atom_id res chain seq x y z
N MET A 1 -23.45 -1.76 -0.58
CA MET A 1 -22.27 -2.17 0.23
C MET A 1 -22.80 -2.79 1.52
N ASN A 2 -22.66 -4.10 1.70
CA ASN A 2 -23.17 -4.79 2.89
C ASN A 2 -22.08 -4.71 3.97
N LEU A 3 -22.11 -3.70 4.84
CA LEU A 3 -21.01 -3.52 5.78
C LEU A 3 -21.16 -4.36 7.06
N PRO A 4 -20.05 -4.75 7.73
CA PRO A 4 -20.05 -5.76 8.78
C PRO A 4 -20.99 -5.44 9.95
N PRO A 5 -21.56 -6.45 10.63
CA PRO A 5 -22.45 -6.26 11.77
C PRO A 5 -21.74 -5.64 13.00
N ASP A 6 -20.43 -5.87 13.16
CA ASP A 6 -19.66 -5.50 14.35
C ASP A 6 -19.11 -4.06 14.32
N ARG A 7 -19.83 -3.14 13.67
CA ARG A 7 -19.35 -1.75 13.52
C ARG A 7 -19.45 -0.97 14.82
N ALA A 8 -18.42 -0.16 15.07
CA ALA A 8 -18.48 0.81 16.16
C ALA A 8 -19.59 1.84 15.89
N ALA A 9 -20.49 2.01 16.87
CA ALA A 9 -21.52 3.04 16.87
C ALA A 9 -21.10 4.35 17.55
N THR A 10 -19.93 4.36 18.22
CA THR A 10 -19.41 5.54 18.93
C THR A 10 -17.93 5.76 18.61
N LEU A 11 -17.46 7.00 18.70
CA LEU A 11 -16.04 7.34 18.51
C LEU A 11 -15.14 6.59 19.50
N ARG A 12 -15.59 6.43 20.75
CA ARG A 12 -14.88 5.66 21.78
C ARG A 12 -14.70 4.20 21.35
N ASN A 13 -15.76 3.57 20.82
CA ASN A 13 -15.67 2.20 20.35
C ASN A 13 -14.77 2.12 19.11
N ALA A 14 -14.88 3.07 18.18
CA ALA A 14 -14.04 3.14 16.98
C ALA A 14 -12.56 3.25 17.35
N TYR A 15 -12.18 4.12 18.30
CA TYR A 15 -10.82 4.25 18.77
C TYR A 15 -10.25 2.93 19.34
N ARG A 16 -11.07 2.17 20.08
CA ARG A 16 -10.64 0.91 20.71
C ARG A 16 -10.48 -0.24 19.72
N ILE A 17 -11.27 -0.26 18.66
CA ILE A 17 -11.25 -1.35 17.66
C ILE A 17 -10.43 -1.00 16.41
N CYS A 18 -10.07 0.27 16.22
CA CYS A 18 -9.29 0.72 15.07
C CYS A 18 -7.85 0.21 15.18
N ASN A 19 -7.45 -0.60 14.22
CA ASN A 19 -6.06 -0.96 14.01
C ASN A 19 -5.48 -0.08 12.90
N PRO A 20 -4.56 0.87 13.20
CA PRO A 20 -3.98 1.76 12.19
C PRO A 20 -2.85 1.09 11.37
N GLU A 21 -2.62 -0.20 11.57
CA GLU A 21 -1.66 -0.96 10.76
C GLU A 21 -2.11 -1.08 9.29
N PRO A 22 -1.16 -1.29 8.36
CA PRO A 22 -1.48 -1.48 6.95
C PRO A 22 -2.41 -2.67 6.74
N LEU A 23 -3.32 -2.59 5.75
CA LEU A 23 -4.13 -3.75 5.36
C LEU A 23 -3.24 -4.84 4.76
N MET A 24 -3.50 -6.10 5.13
CA MET A 24 -2.74 -7.26 4.66
C MET A 24 -3.65 -8.44 4.31
N GLY A 25 -3.17 -9.35 3.47
CA GLY A 25 -3.87 -10.62 3.21
C GLY A 25 -5.26 -10.43 2.62
N GLN A 26 -6.29 -10.94 3.31
CA GLN A 26 -7.70 -10.85 2.93
C GLN A 26 -8.36 -9.52 3.33
N ASP A 27 -7.75 -8.78 4.26
CA ASP A 27 -8.26 -7.48 4.70
C ASP A 27 -8.14 -6.42 3.61
N ILE A 28 -7.23 -6.62 2.65
CA ILE A 28 -7.12 -5.79 1.45
C ILE A 28 -8.42 -5.89 0.65
N GLU A 29 -8.91 -7.09 0.33
CA GLU A 29 -10.16 -7.24 -0.44
C GLU A 29 -11.37 -6.75 0.34
N LYS A 30 -11.36 -6.94 1.66
CA LYS A 30 -12.51 -6.64 2.50
C LYS A 30 -12.67 -5.16 2.81
N TYR A 31 -11.58 -4.43 3.00
CA TYR A 31 -11.60 -3.07 3.55
C TYR A 31 -10.92 -2.02 2.68
N TYR A 32 -10.23 -2.40 1.60
CA TYR A 32 -9.64 -1.40 0.70
C TYR A 32 -10.74 -0.57 0.03
N VAL A 33 -10.56 0.75 0.06
CA VAL A 33 -11.42 1.70 -0.63
C VAL A 33 -10.61 2.33 -1.74
N ASP A 34 -11.09 2.19 -2.99
CA ASP A 34 -10.48 2.87 -4.11
C ASP A 34 -10.79 4.37 -4.07
N LEU A 35 -9.75 5.18 -3.94
CA LEU A 35 -9.81 6.64 -3.91
C LEU A 35 -9.27 7.25 -5.21
N SER A 36 -9.11 6.45 -6.27
CA SER A 36 -8.58 6.88 -7.56
C SER A 36 -9.40 7.96 -8.25
N SER A 37 -10.70 8.05 -7.97
CA SER A 37 -11.57 9.08 -8.52
C SER A 37 -11.35 10.48 -7.94
N VAL A 38 -10.74 10.56 -6.74
CA VAL A 38 -10.50 11.81 -6.01
C VAL A 38 -9.02 12.11 -5.81
N ARG A 39 -8.14 11.15 -6.11
CA ARG A 39 -6.70 11.33 -6.20
C ARG A 39 -6.34 11.40 -7.69
N ASN A 40 -5.46 12.31 -8.11
CA ASN A 40 -4.84 12.25 -9.45
C ASN A 40 -3.86 11.05 -9.54
N THR A 41 -4.35 9.82 -9.30
CA THR A 41 -3.54 8.62 -9.20
C THR A 41 -3.45 7.91 -10.53
N GLU A 42 -2.66 8.49 -11.42
CA GLU A 42 -1.97 7.72 -12.47
C GLU A 42 -0.87 6.81 -11.86
N THR A 43 -0.60 6.92 -10.55
CA THR A 43 0.60 6.37 -9.91
C THR A 43 0.69 4.84 -9.92
N ILE A 44 -0.38 4.11 -9.58
CA ILE A 44 -0.35 2.62 -9.56
C ILE A 44 -0.23 2.08 -10.98
N GLN A 45 -1.06 2.59 -11.89
CA GLN A 45 -1.11 2.14 -13.27
C GLN A 45 0.22 2.40 -13.97
N ASN A 46 0.81 3.59 -13.75
CA ASN A 46 2.15 3.94 -14.24
C ASN A 46 3.25 3.03 -13.66
N ILE A 47 3.12 2.59 -12.40
CA ILE A 47 4.05 1.62 -11.80
C ILE A 47 3.96 0.28 -12.53
N THR A 48 2.77 -0.31 -12.66
CA THR A 48 2.58 -1.58 -13.36
C THR A 48 3.06 -1.50 -14.80
N THR A 49 2.75 -0.41 -15.51
CA THR A 49 3.25 -0.18 -16.88
C THR A 49 4.76 -0.13 -16.91
N LYS A 50 5.40 0.63 -16.01
CA LYS A 50 6.86 0.72 -15.94
C LYS A 50 7.53 -0.63 -15.66
N LEU A 51 6.90 -1.46 -14.82
CA LEU A 51 7.40 -2.79 -14.50
C LEU A 51 7.26 -3.77 -15.67
N ALA A 52 6.19 -3.67 -16.45
CA ALA A 52 5.95 -4.50 -17.62
C ALA A 52 6.99 -4.30 -18.75
N PHE A 53 7.72 -3.18 -18.73
CA PHE A 53 8.80 -2.88 -19.67
C PHE A 53 10.20 -3.20 -19.13
N LEU A 54 10.32 -3.78 -17.94
CA LEU A 54 11.61 -4.20 -17.41
C LEU A 54 12.07 -5.49 -18.09
N GLU A 55 13.30 -5.48 -18.58
CA GLU A 55 13.98 -6.67 -19.10
C GLU A 55 14.70 -7.44 -17.98
N PRO A 56 15.10 -8.70 -18.21
CA PRO A 56 15.91 -9.46 -17.25
C PRO A 56 17.17 -8.68 -16.84
N ALA A 57 17.46 -8.69 -15.53
CA ALA A 57 18.54 -7.93 -14.88
C ALA A 57 18.37 -6.39 -14.84
N GLU A 58 17.22 -5.86 -15.24
CA GLU A 58 16.85 -4.48 -14.95
C GLU A 58 16.13 -4.35 -13.59
N PHE A 59 16.29 -3.20 -12.94
CA PHE A 59 15.71 -2.93 -11.63
C PHE A 59 14.93 -1.61 -11.65
N CYS A 60 13.78 -1.60 -10.96
CA CYS A 60 13.04 -0.38 -10.72
C CYS A 60 12.96 -0.07 -9.23
N THR A 61 13.30 1.16 -8.86
CA THR A 61 13.06 1.69 -7.52
C THR A 61 11.86 2.64 -7.57
N ILE A 62 10.87 2.37 -6.72
CA ILE A 62 9.68 3.21 -6.58
C ILE A 62 9.65 3.78 -5.16
N LEU A 63 9.55 5.10 -5.07
CA LEU A 63 9.47 5.82 -3.81
C LEU A 63 8.04 6.31 -3.55
N PHE A 64 7.41 5.79 -2.50
CA PHE A 64 6.15 6.32 -2.00
C PHE A 64 6.41 7.38 -0.92
N THR A 65 5.98 8.61 -1.16
CA THR A 65 6.10 9.71 -0.19
C THR A 65 4.74 10.28 0.19
N GLY A 66 4.64 10.83 1.40
CA GLY A 66 3.40 11.42 1.92
C GLY A 66 3.33 11.41 3.44
N HIS A 67 2.33 12.08 3.99
CA HIS A 67 2.13 12.20 5.44
C HIS A 67 1.91 10.86 6.14
N ARG A 68 2.27 10.74 7.41
CA ARG A 68 1.93 9.56 8.22
C ARG A 68 0.41 9.32 8.20
N GLY A 69 0.00 8.05 8.09
CA GLY A 69 -1.43 7.68 8.05
C GLY A 69 -2.13 7.92 6.70
N CYS A 70 -1.46 8.45 5.67
CA CYS A 70 -2.09 8.70 4.37
C CYS A 70 -2.28 7.44 3.49
N GLY A 71 -2.02 6.23 4.01
CA GLY A 71 -2.27 4.96 3.32
C GLY A 71 -1.12 4.37 2.48
N LYS A 72 0.09 4.95 2.49
CA LYS A 72 1.22 4.46 1.66
C LYS A 72 1.53 2.97 1.82
N SER A 73 1.64 2.50 3.06
CA SER A 73 1.95 1.08 3.33
C SER A 73 0.85 0.17 2.78
N THR A 74 -0.41 0.58 2.90
CA THR A 74 -1.56 -0.16 2.35
C THR A 74 -1.51 -0.25 0.82
N GLU A 75 -1.20 0.85 0.12
CA GLU A 75 -1.03 0.83 -1.35
C GLU A 75 0.13 -0.08 -1.76
N LEU A 76 1.26 -0.03 -1.05
CA LEU A 76 2.41 -0.91 -1.31
C LEU A 76 2.07 -2.39 -1.12
N ARG A 77 1.34 -2.76 -0.05
CA ARG A 77 0.88 -4.14 0.17
C ARG A 77 -0.07 -4.61 -0.93
N LYS A 78 -0.88 -3.72 -1.49
CA LYS A 78 -1.74 -4.02 -2.65
C LYS A 78 -0.91 -4.33 -3.90
N ILE A 79 0.12 -3.52 -4.18
CA ILE A 79 1.03 -3.76 -5.32
C ILE A 79 1.83 -5.05 -5.12
N GLU A 80 2.36 -5.28 -3.92
CA GLU A 80 3.05 -6.52 -3.55
C GLU A 80 2.17 -7.74 -3.85
N LYS A 81 0.89 -7.69 -3.45
CA LYS A 81 -0.07 -8.78 -3.71
C LYS A 81 -0.27 -9.05 -5.20
N GLN A 82 -0.24 -8.02 -6.04
CA GLN A 82 -0.41 -8.13 -7.49
C GLN A 82 0.84 -8.72 -8.17
N LEU A 83 2.03 -8.36 -7.70
CA LEU A 83 3.30 -8.67 -8.38
C LEU A 83 4.02 -9.91 -7.85
N LYS A 84 3.62 -10.44 -6.67
CA LYS A 84 4.32 -11.55 -5.99
C LYS A 84 4.42 -12.86 -6.79
N SER A 85 3.63 -13.03 -7.85
CA SER A 85 3.71 -14.18 -8.75
C SER A 85 4.81 -14.05 -9.81
N GLU A 86 5.25 -12.83 -10.10
CA GLU A 86 6.17 -12.50 -11.20
C GLU A 86 7.52 -11.99 -10.69
N TYR A 87 7.55 -11.43 -9.48
CA TYR A 87 8.74 -10.82 -8.88
C TYR A 87 9.02 -11.37 -7.49
N TYR A 88 10.31 -11.48 -7.18
CA TYR A 88 10.79 -11.53 -5.81
C TYR A 88 10.76 -10.12 -5.21
N ILE A 89 10.00 -9.96 -4.13
CA ILE A 89 9.72 -8.65 -3.54
C ILE A 89 10.48 -8.49 -2.24
N VAL A 90 11.34 -7.47 -2.17
CA VAL A 90 12.01 -7.05 -0.94
C VAL A 90 11.33 -5.79 -0.42
N TYR A 91 10.65 -5.94 0.71
CA TYR A 91 9.99 -4.83 1.40
C TYR A 91 10.90 -4.20 2.44
N TYR A 92 11.12 -2.88 2.35
CA TYR A 92 11.88 -2.12 3.33
C TYR A 92 11.15 -0.84 3.76
N GLN A 93 10.88 -0.74 5.05
CA GLN A 93 10.29 0.44 5.67
C GLN A 93 11.23 0.99 6.75
N GLN A 94 11.58 2.28 6.64
CA GLN A 94 12.34 2.97 7.66
C GLN A 94 11.59 4.20 8.18
N SER A 95 11.30 4.19 9.48
CA SER A 95 10.70 5.33 10.16
C SER A 95 11.77 6.14 10.90
N LEU A 96 12.14 7.31 10.37
CA LEU A 96 12.92 8.29 11.13
C LEU A 96 11.98 9.03 12.08
N LYS A 97 12.23 8.96 13.39
CA LYS A 97 11.39 9.58 14.44
C LYS A 97 11.32 11.12 14.36
N ILE A 98 12.03 11.75 13.43
CA ILE A 98 12.40 13.17 13.50
C ILE A 98 11.58 14.06 12.55
N LYS A 99 10.81 13.52 11.58
CA LYS A 99 9.88 14.31 10.73
C LYS A 99 8.63 13.50 10.39
N GLN A 100 7.47 14.17 10.27
CA GLN A 100 6.15 13.57 9.95
C GLN A 100 6.05 12.93 8.54
N LYS A 101 7.19 12.66 7.89
CA LYS A 101 7.32 12.14 6.54
C LYS A 101 7.92 10.74 6.62
N LEU A 102 7.17 9.76 6.14
CA LEU A 102 7.61 8.36 6.03
C LEU A 102 7.97 8.07 4.57
N ALA A 103 9.15 7.50 4.35
CA ALA A 103 9.54 6.93 3.06
C ALA A 103 9.44 5.41 3.17
N ILE A 104 8.84 4.78 2.17
CA ILE A 104 8.74 3.33 2.06
C ILE A 104 9.22 2.96 0.67
N ALA A 105 10.08 1.94 0.59
CA ALA A 105 10.65 1.44 -0.65
C ALA A 105 10.25 -0.03 -0.83
N MET A 106 9.97 -0.38 -2.08
CA MET A 106 9.80 -1.76 -2.52
C MET A 106 10.79 -1.98 -3.66
N VAL A 107 11.65 -2.97 -3.49
CA VAL A 107 12.59 -3.40 -4.52
C VAL A 107 12.04 -4.68 -5.12
N LEU A 108 11.92 -4.67 -6.45
CA LEU A 108 11.40 -5.78 -7.24
C LEU A 108 12.55 -6.39 -8.03
N VAL A 109 12.69 -7.72 -7.92
CA VAL A 109 13.66 -8.51 -8.68
C VAL A 109 12.86 -9.53 -9.48
N LEU A 110 13.02 -9.54 -10.81
CA LEU A 110 12.34 -10.51 -11.67
C LEU A 110 12.87 -11.93 -11.38
N LEU A 111 11.96 -12.91 -11.32
CA LEU A 111 12.29 -14.33 -11.06
C LEU A 111 12.82 -15.06 -12.29
#